data_AF-A0A524C9E4-F1
#
_entry.id   AF-A0A524C9E4-F1
#
_cell.length_a   1.000
_cell.length_b   1.000
_cell.length_c   1.000
_cell.angle_alpha   90.00
_cell.angle_beta   90.00
_cell.angle_gamma   90.00
#
_symmetry.space_group_name_H-M   'P 1'
#
loop_
_entity.id
_entity.type
_entity.pdbx_description
1 polymer ?
#
loop_
_entity_poly.entity_id
_entity_poly.type
_entity_poly.pdbx_seq_one_letter_code
_entity_poly.pdbx_strand_id
1 'polypeptide(L)'
;MVQLKSLKHNGIRIIDIPHIGLKIHINGETIKLDPKQEQMAIAWARKLSTDYVEDPVFCKNFFEDFSKALGRPGLTDEEIDFSPIIDYLEKERKRKKNMSKEEKKAAREKRKKIREQYQEEYGYAELNGERVQIANYTAEPSCIFVGRGKHPLRGHWKEGPRQEDIILNHSPCDDMPEGNWKDIVWEPECIWVAKWQDKLSGKWKYVWLSDNTPIKQRREIEKFDQIKLVDENHKKIRSTIMKTIKSDDKEKQMIAAATYLIDKFNLRVGDEKDDDEADTVGATTLRTEHMEIDGDVLKLSFLGKDAVQWKKQAKLPKIVISVLKELLKEAEKREADKKQVFQIGSREVNDFLNSIVEGLTAKVFRTYHATTSVQEYLEEDDVEANNPDFEKKEAATMANLQAAIICNHMKQEP
;
A
#
# COMPACT_ATOMS: atom_id res chain seq x y z
N MET A 1 -21.47 -14.57 1.06
CA MET A 1 -20.23 -14.31 1.84
C MET A 1 -20.29 -15.12 3.12
N VAL A 2 -19.19 -15.75 3.53
CA VAL A 2 -19.12 -16.47 4.80
C VAL A 2 -19.05 -15.44 5.94
N GLN A 3 -20.07 -15.41 6.79
CA GLN A 3 -20.09 -14.63 8.03
C GLN A 3 -19.36 -15.37 9.14
N LEU A 4 -18.71 -14.61 10.02
CA LEU A 4 -18.12 -15.10 11.26
C LEU A 4 -19.25 -15.47 12.23
N LYS A 5 -19.10 -16.61 12.91
CA LYS A 5 -20.00 -17.01 14.00
C LYS A 5 -19.51 -16.45 15.34
N SER A 6 -18.20 -16.47 15.54
CA SER A 6 -17.56 -15.80 16.68
C SER A 6 -16.14 -15.35 16.36
N LEU A 7 -15.70 -14.28 17.02
CA LEU A 7 -14.33 -13.77 17.04
C LEU A 7 -14.04 -13.24 18.45
N LYS A 8 -13.06 -13.83 19.14
CA LYS A 8 -12.59 -13.36 20.45
C LYS A 8 -11.09 -13.15 20.44
N HIS A 9 -10.60 -12.09 21.08
CA HIS A 9 -9.17 -11.75 21.14
C HIS A 9 -8.90 -10.69 22.21
N ASN A 10 -7.67 -10.56 22.69
CA ASN A 10 -7.31 -9.63 23.77
C ASN A 10 -7.04 -8.19 23.29
N GLY A 11 -7.71 -7.73 22.22
CA GLY A 11 -7.38 -6.47 21.56
C GLY A 11 -6.06 -6.50 20.77
N ILE A 12 -5.36 -5.36 20.72
CA ILE A 12 -4.07 -5.20 20.03
C ILE A 12 -3.06 -4.50 20.92
N ARG A 13 -1.77 -4.75 20.68
CA ARG A 13 -0.67 -4.12 21.42
C ARG A 13 -0.43 -2.69 20.95
N ILE A 14 -0.40 -1.76 21.89
CA ILE A 14 0.03 -0.38 21.68
C ILE A 14 1.45 -0.24 22.22
N ILE A 15 2.37 0.32 21.42
CA ILE A 15 3.76 0.50 21.86
C ILE A 15 3.85 1.74 22.74
N ASP A 16 4.13 1.53 24.02
CA ASP A 16 4.56 2.60 24.91
C ASP A 16 6.07 2.87 24.72
N ILE A 17 6.43 4.13 24.49
CA ILE A 17 7.81 4.56 24.28
C ILE A 17 8.23 5.35 25.53
N PRO A 18 9.17 4.81 26.33
CA PRO A 18 9.60 5.48 27.56
C PRO A 18 10.18 6.88 27.30
N HIS A 19 9.77 7.85 28.12
CA HIS A 19 10.33 9.20 28.13
C HIS A 19 11.65 9.23 28.90
N ILE A 20 12.72 9.66 28.22
CA ILE A 20 14.08 9.72 28.78
C ILE A 20 14.37 11.08 29.41
N GLY A 21 13.72 12.15 28.92
CA GLY A 21 13.90 13.52 29.40
C GLY A 21 15.07 14.25 28.72
N LEU A 22 15.27 14.00 27.42
CA LEU A 22 16.28 14.64 26.60
C LEU A 22 16.01 16.15 26.43
N LYS A 23 17.05 16.86 26.00
CA LYS A 23 17.05 18.31 25.82
C LYS A 23 17.52 18.65 24.42
N ILE A 24 17.13 19.82 23.92
CA ILE A 24 17.65 20.45 22.71
C ILE A 24 18.03 21.89 23.01
N HIS A 25 18.75 22.55 22.10
CA HIS A 25 18.96 24.00 22.16
C HIS A 25 18.15 24.67 21.06
N ILE A 26 17.47 25.77 21.39
CA ILE A 26 16.78 26.62 20.43
C ILE A 26 17.31 28.03 20.59
N ASN A 27 17.93 28.60 19.56
CA ASN A 27 18.55 29.93 19.63
C ASN A 27 19.46 30.13 20.86
N GLY A 28 20.20 29.07 21.24
CA GLY A 28 21.09 29.05 22.42
C GLY A 28 20.42 28.74 23.76
N GLU A 29 19.08 28.66 23.84
CA GLU A 29 18.33 28.31 25.04
C GLU A 29 18.15 26.79 25.15
N THR A 30 18.49 26.19 26.29
CA THR A 30 18.25 24.76 26.54
C THR A 30 16.79 24.49 26.93
N ILE A 31 16.11 23.65 26.17
CA ILE A 31 14.72 23.23 26.43
C ILE A 31 14.67 21.74 26.76
N LYS A 32 13.92 21.38 27.80
CA LYS A 32 13.60 19.98 28.13
C LYS A 32 12.37 19.54 27.35
N LEU A 33 12.50 18.43 26.63
CA LEU A 33 11.43 17.91 25.77
C LEU A 33 10.40 17.11 26.57
N ASP A 34 9.13 17.26 26.22
CA ASP A 34 8.06 16.36 26.63
C ASP A 34 8.14 15.01 25.88
N PRO A 35 7.32 13.99 26.24
CA PRO A 35 7.35 12.69 25.57
C PRO A 35 7.11 12.74 24.06
N LYS A 36 6.21 13.60 23.56
CA LYS A 36 5.89 13.71 22.14
C LYS A 36 7.04 14.40 21.39
N GLN A 37 7.49 15.53 21.90
CA GLN A 37 8.59 16.30 21.32
C GLN A 37 9.88 15.47 21.29
N GLU A 38 10.16 14.69 22.33
CA GLU A 38 11.31 13.79 22.38
C GLU A 38 11.24 12.71 21.29
N GLN A 39 10.07 12.09 21.10
CA GLN A 39 9.87 11.12 20.02
C GLN A 39 10.08 11.75 18.64
N MET A 40 9.57 12.96 18.41
CA MET A 40 9.77 13.71 17.16
C MET A 40 11.26 13.98 16.92
N ALA A 41 11.97 14.50 17.92
CA ALA A 41 13.39 14.81 17.82
C ALA A 41 14.26 13.56 17.58
N ILE A 42 13.97 12.46 18.28
CA ILE A 42 14.67 11.17 18.05
C ILE A 42 14.37 10.64 16.64
N ALA A 43 13.13 10.75 16.16
CA ALA A 43 12.76 10.31 14.82
C ALA A 43 13.51 11.13 13.75
N TRP A 44 13.61 12.44 13.92
CA TRP A 44 14.36 13.34 13.04
C TRP A 44 15.86 13.05 13.05
N ALA A 45 16.47 12.94 14.22
CA ALA A 45 17.89 12.64 14.35
C ALA A 45 18.28 11.30 13.67
N ARG A 46 17.34 10.34 13.58
CA ARG A 46 17.53 9.08 12.83
C ARG A 46 17.45 9.26 11.31
N LYS A 47 16.85 10.34 10.82
CA LYS A 47 16.71 10.67 9.39
C LYS A 47 17.89 11.48 8.84
N LEU A 48 18.67 12.14 9.69
CA LEU A 48 19.86 12.91 9.28
C LEU A 48 20.89 12.11 8.46
N SER A 49 20.89 10.78 8.55
CA SER A 49 21.77 9.91 7.76
C SER A 49 21.09 9.29 6.54
N THR A 50 20.03 9.90 6.02
CA THR A 50 19.23 9.38 4.89
C THR A 50 18.87 10.52 3.95
N ASP A 51 18.67 10.21 2.66
CA ASP A 51 18.36 11.20 1.62
C ASP A 51 17.05 11.98 1.85
N TYR A 52 16.22 11.56 2.82
CA TYR A 52 15.01 12.29 3.19
C TYR A 52 15.25 13.72 3.67
N VAL A 53 16.43 14.00 4.25
CA VAL A 53 16.76 15.36 4.71
C VAL A 53 17.21 16.28 3.57
N GLU A 54 17.41 15.74 2.37
CA GLU A 54 17.67 16.53 1.17
C GLU A 54 16.36 16.98 0.51
N ASP A 55 15.20 16.43 0.91
CA ASP A 55 13.89 16.79 0.37
C ASP A 55 13.32 18.03 1.09
N PRO A 56 13.20 19.18 0.41
CA PRO A 56 12.76 20.43 1.05
C PRO A 56 11.34 20.36 1.59
N VAL A 57 10.42 19.59 0.97
CA VAL A 57 9.05 19.46 1.48
C VAL A 57 9.04 18.59 2.73
N PHE A 58 9.83 17.50 2.72
CA PHE A 58 9.96 16.64 3.89
C PHE A 58 10.48 17.41 5.10
N CYS A 59 11.54 18.20 4.91
CA CYS A 59 12.11 19.03 5.97
C CYS A 59 11.12 20.08 6.43
N LYS A 60 10.55 20.86 5.50
CA LYS A 60 9.58 21.91 5.81
C LYS A 60 8.41 21.39 6.64
N ASN A 61 7.79 20.28 6.20
CA ASN A 61 6.63 19.71 6.88
C ASN A 61 6.99 19.19 8.28
N PHE A 62 8.18 18.59 8.45
CA PHE A 62 8.64 18.16 9.77
C PHE A 62 8.82 19.34 10.72
N PHE A 63 9.52 20.40 10.28
CA PHE A 63 9.78 21.57 11.11
C PHE A 63 8.51 22.37 11.40
N GLU A 64 7.55 22.39 10.47
CA GLU A 64 6.23 22.95 10.73
C GLU A 64 5.53 22.24 11.90
N ASP A 65 5.50 20.90 11.89
CA ASP A 65 4.85 20.14 12.97
C ASP A 65 5.65 20.19 14.28
N PHE A 66 6.97 20.15 14.20
CA PHE A 66 7.83 20.15 15.38
C PHE A 66 7.82 21.51 16.08
N SER A 67 7.88 22.61 15.32
CA SER A 67 7.78 23.98 15.85
C SER A 67 6.43 24.23 16.54
N LYS A 68 5.33 23.74 15.95
CA LYS A 68 4.00 23.73 16.58
C LYS A 68 3.99 22.90 17.87
N ALA A 69 4.58 21.70 17.88
CA ALA A 69 4.66 20.85 19.07
C ALA A 69 5.48 21.48 20.20
N LEU A 70 6.47 22.31 19.88
CA LEU A 70 7.26 23.09 20.84
C LEU A 70 6.54 24.34 21.36
N GLY A 71 5.36 24.68 20.83
CA GLY A 71 4.67 25.92 21.14
C GLY A 71 5.38 27.18 20.60
N ARG A 72 6.27 27.01 19.62
CA ARG A 72 7.08 28.06 18.99
C ARG A 72 6.95 27.93 17.46
N PRO A 73 5.78 28.24 16.86
CA PRO A 73 5.54 28.03 15.44
C PRO A 73 6.48 28.88 14.57
N GLY A 74 6.97 28.30 13.47
CA GLY A 74 7.82 28.99 12.51
C GLY A 74 9.32 28.74 12.66
N LEU A 75 9.73 27.94 13.65
CA LEU A 75 11.13 27.54 13.78
C LEU A 75 11.59 26.71 12.57
N THR A 76 12.83 26.99 12.15
CA THR A 76 13.54 26.28 11.08
C THR A 76 14.63 25.36 11.64
N ASP A 77 15.28 24.61 10.76
CA ASP A 77 16.41 23.75 11.12
C ASP A 77 17.63 24.52 11.63
N GLU A 78 17.84 25.76 11.17
CA GLU A 78 18.95 26.61 11.59
C GLU A 78 18.86 27.04 13.07
N GLU A 79 17.64 27.14 13.60
CA GLU A 79 17.39 27.64 14.95
C GLU A 79 17.43 26.52 16.00
N ILE A 80 17.36 25.25 15.58
CA ILE A 80 17.22 24.10 16.45
C ILE A 80 18.48 23.22 16.39
N ASP A 81 19.19 23.14 17.50
CA ASP A 81 20.33 22.26 17.66
C ASP A 81 19.91 20.90 18.24
N PHE A 82 19.99 19.87 17.38
CA PHE A 82 19.74 18.47 17.73
C PHE A 82 20.98 17.73 18.25
N SER A 83 22.15 18.38 18.38
CA SER A 83 23.40 17.73 18.83
C SER A 83 23.25 16.91 20.10
N PRO A 84 22.51 17.37 21.15
CA PRO A 84 22.31 16.54 22.35
C PRO A 84 21.59 15.21 22.09
N ILE A 85 20.64 15.21 21.14
CA ILE A 85 19.89 14.01 20.74
C ILE A 85 20.80 13.07 19.92
N ILE A 86 21.56 13.64 18.99
CA ILE A 86 22.52 12.90 18.16
C ILE A 86 23.57 12.23 19.05
N ASP A 87 24.16 12.97 19.98
CA ASP A 87 25.13 12.46 20.96
C ASP A 87 24.56 11.31 21.79
N TYR A 88 23.31 11.43 22.24
CA TYR A 88 22.63 10.37 22.96
C TYR A 88 22.48 9.10 22.09
N LEU A 89 22.01 9.25 20.85
CA LEU A 89 21.85 8.13 19.92
C LEU A 89 23.19 7.47 19.57
N GLU A 90 24.25 8.25 19.41
CA GLU A 90 25.61 7.74 19.21
C GLU A 90 26.14 6.98 20.43
N LYS A 91 25.97 7.53 21.63
CA LYS A 91 26.35 6.85 22.88
C LYS A 91 25.61 5.52 23.02
N GLU A 92 24.32 5.48 22.70
CA GLU A 92 23.54 4.23 22.68
C GLU A 92 24.03 3.23 21.63
N ARG A 93 24.40 3.69 20.42
CA ARG A 93 24.99 2.85 19.38
C ARG A 93 26.34 2.28 19.82
N LYS A 94 27.23 3.12 20.37
CA LYS A 94 28.55 2.74 20.90
C LYS A 94 28.41 1.75 22.06
N ARG A 95 27.49 1.99 23.00
CA ARG A 95 27.16 1.07 24.11
C ARG A 95 26.73 -0.30 23.58
N LYS A 96 25.79 -0.36 22.64
CA LYS A 96 25.33 -1.62 22.02
C LYS A 96 26.44 -2.35 21.25
N LYS A 97 27.33 -1.61 20.58
CA LYS A 97 28.47 -2.20 19.86
C LYS A 97 29.48 -2.82 20.83
N ASN A 98 29.75 -2.14 21.94
CA ASN A 98 30.73 -2.54 22.95
C ASN A 98 30.23 -3.58 23.96
N MET A 99 28.92 -3.93 23.95
CA MET A 99 28.40 -5.05 24.75
C MET A 99 29.16 -6.35 24.44
N SER A 100 29.47 -7.09 25.51
CA SER A 100 30.08 -8.42 25.43
C SER A 100 29.17 -9.40 24.68
N LYS A 101 29.72 -10.54 24.23
CA LYS A 101 28.93 -11.61 23.60
C LYS A 101 27.84 -12.14 24.54
N GLU A 102 28.13 -12.23 25.84
CA GLU A 102 27.21 -12.70 26.87
C GLU A 102 26.06 -11.72 27.11
N GLU A 103 26.34 -10.42 27.25
CA GLU A 103 25.30 -9.39 27.38
C GLU A 103 24.41 -9.32 26.13
N LYS A 104 25.00 -9.42 24.94
CA LYS A 104 24.23 -9.48 23.67
C LYS A 104 23.31 -10.70 23.64
N LYS A 105 23.78 -11.86 24.10
CA LYS A 105 22.98 -13.10 24.20
C LYS A 105 21.83 -12.92 25.21
N ALA A 106 22.12 -12.44 26.42
CA ALA A 106 21.12 -12.20 27.46
C ALA A 106 20.06 -11.18 27.02
N ALA A 107 20.46 -10.07 26.39
CA ALA A 107 19.53 -9.08 25.84
C ALA A 107 18.64 -9.65 24.73
N ARG A 108 19.19 -10.51 23.86
CA ARG A 108 18.43 -11.21 22.82
C ARG A 108 17.41 -12.17 23.43
N GLU A 109 17.79 -12.94 24.44
CA GLU A 109 16.89 -13.87 25.15
C GLU A 109 15.78 -13.12 25.89
N LYS A 110 16.08 -12.01 26.57
CA LYS A 110 15.07 -11.15 27.20
C LYS A 110 14.07 -10.62 26.17
N ARG A 111 14.55 -10.11 25.02
CA ARG A 111 13.69 -9.65 23.93
C ARG A 111 12.85 -10.78 23.33
N LYS A 112 13.41 -11.97 23.19
CA LYS A 112 12.69 -13.16 22.70
C LYS A 112 11.54 -13.52 23.65
N LYS A 113 11.79 -13.60 24.95
CA LYS A 113 10.76 -13.88 25.98
C LYS A 113 9.64 -12.85 25.96
N ILE A 114 9.97 -11.56 25.93
CA ILE A 114 8.98 -10.48 25.85
C ILE A 114 8.15 -10.60 24.56
N ARG A 115 8.78 -10.90 23.41
CA ARG A 115 8.08 -11.09 22.14
C ARG A 115 7.16 -12.30 22.17
N GLU A 116 7.58 -13.40 22.78
CA GLU A 116 6.75 -14.61 22.94
C GLU A 116 5.55 -14.36 23.85
N GLN A 117 5.73 -13.59 24.94
CA GLN A 117 4.64 -13.14 25.80
C GLN A 117 3.61 -12.32 25.02
N TYR A 118 4.04 -11.29 24.30
CA TYR A 118 3.13 -10.49 23.48
C TYR A 118 2.49 -11.26 22.33
N GLN A 119 3.22 -12.22 21.76
CA GLN A 119 2.68 -13.11 20.73
C GLN A 119 1.56 -13.99 21.29
N GLU A 120 1.72 -14.52 22.51
CA GLU A 120 0.68 -15.31 23.17
C GLU A 120 -0.54 -14.44 23.53
N GLU A 121 -0.29 -13.24 24.05
CA GLU A 121 -1.32 -12.33 24.51
C GLU A 121 -2.13 -11.69 23.38
N TYR A 122 -1.46 -11.14 22.35
CA TYR A 122 -2.12 -10.36 21.29
C TYR A 122 -2.03 -11.00 19.90
N GLY A 123 -1.16 -12.00 19.72
CA GLY A 123 -0.87 -12.56 18.40
C GLY A 123 -1.86 -13.60 17.90
N TYR A 124 -2.89 -13.93 18.69
CA TYR A 124 -3.90 -14.93 18.37
C TYR A 124 -5.32 -14.44 18.68
N ALA A 125 -6.27 -15.01 17.96
CA ALA A 125 -7.70 -14.87 18.20
C ALA A 125 -8.34 -16.26 18.21
N GLU A 126 -9.51 -16.40 18.84
CA GLU A 126 -10.41 -17.53 18.68
C GLU A 126 -11.46 -17.16 17.62
N LEU A 127 -11.42 -17.83 16.48
CA LEU A 127 -12.37 -17.66 15.38
C LEU A 127 -13.25 -18.91 15.27
N ASN A 128 -14.54 -18.78 15.53
CA ASN A 128 -15.49 -19.91 15.51
C ASN A 128 -15.06 -21.10 16.40
N GLY A 129 -14.35 -20.84 17.50
CA GLY A 129 -13.81 -21.87 18.40
C GLY A 129 -12.40 -22.39 18.02
N GLU A 130 -11.82 -21.92 16.92
CA GLU A 130 -10.48 -22.30 16.49
C GLU A 130 -9.45 -21.19 16.77
N ARG A 131 -8.28 -21.56 17.29
CA ARG A 131 -7.18 -20.61 17.51
C ARG A 131 -6.52 -20.25 16.18
N VAL A 132 -6.60 -18.98 15.80
CA VAL A 132 -6.05 -18.43 14.56
C VAL A 132 -5.07 -17.30 14.86
N GLN A 133 -4.12 -17.06 13.95
CA GLN A 133 -3.10 -16.04 14.13
C GLN A 133 -3.60 -14.66 13.68
N ILE A 134 -3.15 -13.60 14.34
CA ILE A 134 -3.34 -12.20 13.92
C ILE A 134 -2.10 -11.75 13.14
N ALA A 135 -2.30 -11.08 12.00
CA ALA A 135 -1.20 -10.74 11.08
C ALA A 135 -0.18 -9.76 11.69
N ASN A 136 -0.65 -8.59 12.12
CA ASN A 136 0.15 -7.59 12.81
C ASN A 136 -0.65 -7.06 14.01
N TYR A 137 -0.46 -7.69 15.17
CA TYR A 137 -1.17 -7.36 16.40
C TYR A 137 -0.65 -6.09 17.10
N THR A 138 0.34 -5.39 16.53
CA THR A 138 0.89 -4.17 17.13
C THR A 138 0.46 -2.95 16.31
N ALA A 139 -0.14 -1.97 16.98
CA ALA A 139 -0.50 -0.69 16.38
C ALA A 139 0.74 0.03 15.81
N GLU A 140 0.55 0.74 14.70
CA GLU A 140 1.63 1.54 14.10
C GLU A 140 2.09 2.63 15.09
N PRO A 141 3.37 2.68 15.47
CA PRO A 141 3.87 3.72 16.37
C PRO A 141 3.91 5.08 15.69
N SER A 142 3.95 6.14 16.48
CA SER A 142 4.15 7.50 15.98
C SER A 142 5.47 7.61 15.22
N CYS A 143 5.45 8.27 14.06
CA CYS A 143 6.63 8.40 13.21
C CYS A 143 6.53 9.62 12.28
N ILE A 144 7.63 9.93 11.59
CA ILE A 144 7.62 10.89 10.49
C ILE A 144 7.07 10.18 9.26
N PHE A 145 6.01 10.72 8.66
CA PHE A 145 5.39 10.14 7.47
C PHE A 145 6.33 10.26 6.29
N VAL A 146 6.75 9.12 5.73
CA VAL A 146 7.71 9.10 4.63
C VAL A 146 7.03 9.35 3.28
N GLY A 147 5.80 8.84 3.09
CA GLY A 147 5.15 8.82 1.78
C GLY A 147 5.91 8.01 0.74
N ARG A 148 5.30 7.71 -0.41
CA ARG A 148 6.01 7.17 -1.59
C ARG A 148 6.00 8.21 -2.70
N GLY A 149 7.09 8.32 -3.45
CA GLY A 149 7.25 9.37 -4.45
C GLY A 149 7.17 10.78 -3.84
N LYS A 150 6.66 11.75 -4.61
CA LYS A 150 6.51 13.15 -4.19
C LYS A 150 5.21 13.39 -3.40
N HIS A 151 4.90 12.51 -2.44
CA HIS A 151 3.68 12.63 -1.64
C HIS A 151 3.67 13.97 -0.87
N PRO A 152 2.60 14.79 -0.92
CA PRO A 152 2.61 16.12 -0.34
C PRO A 152 2.72 16.09 1.20
N LEU A 153 2.09 15.11 1.85
CA LEU A 153 2.15 14.96 3.31
C LEU A 153 3.49 14.44 3.87
N ARG A 154 4.49 14.09 3.04
CA ARG A 154 5.77 13.55 3.53
C ARG A 154 6.48 14.54 4.44
N GLY A 155 7.11 14.06 5.50
CA GLY A 155 7.74 14.89 6.54
C GLY A 155 6.82 15.24 7.71
N HIS A 156 5.49 15.22 7.53
CA HIS A 156 4.58 15.47 8.65
C HIS A 156 4.67 14.38 9.72
N TRP A 157 4.36 14.76 10.96
CA TRP A 157 4.25 13.85 12.07
C TRP A 157 2.97 13.04 11.98
N LYS A 158 3.14 11.72 11.88
CA LYS A 158 2.05 10.75 11.94
C LYS A 158 1.95 10.22 13.36
N GLU A 159 0.96 10.69 14.11
CA GLU A 159 0.70 10.22 15.47
C GLU A 159 0.04 8.83 15.43
N GLY A 160 0.64 7.85 16.13
CA GLY A 160 0.07 6.53 16.30
C GLY A 160 -1.21 6.55 17.14
N PRO A 161 -2.08 5.52 17.04
CA PRO A 161 -3.31 5.49 17.81
C PRO A 161 -3.05 5.21 19.29
N ARG A 162 -3.89 5.80 20.14
CA ARG A 162 -4.06 5.42 21.54
C ARG A 162 -5.20 4.42 21.66
N GLN A 163 -5.37 3.83 22.85
CA GLN A 163 -6.45 2.86 23.06
C GLN A 163 -7.84 3.46 22.76
N GLU A 164 -8.03 4.71 23.17
CA GLU A 164 -9.23 5.54 22.94
C GLU A 164 -9.47 5.92 21.47
N ASP A 165 -8.53 5.65 20.56
CA ASP A 165 -8.70 5.84 19.11
C ASP A 165 -9.18 4.56 18.40
N ILE A 166 -9.10 3.40 19.07
CA ILE A 166 -9.22 2.07 18.45
C ILE A 166 -10.59 1.45 18.72
N ILE A 167 -11.22 0.97 17.64
CA ILE A 167 -12.45 0.17 17.67
C ILE A 167 -12.06 -1.31 17.49
N LEU A 168 -12.58 -2.20 18.33
CA LEU A 168 -12.37 -3.64 18.23
C LEU A 168 -13.58 -4.33 17.57
N ASN A 169 -13.34 -5.40 16.80
CA ASN A 169 -14.38 -6.31 16.32
C ASN A 169 -14.38 -7.57 17.17
N HIS A 170 -15.32 -7.66 18.10
CA HIS A 170 -15.35 -8.73 19.07
C HIS A 170 -16.77 -9.26 19.24
N SER A 171 -16.93 -10.58 19.27
CA SER A 171 -18.23 -11.17 19.61
C SER A 171 -18.57 -10.89 21.07
N PRO A 172 -19.84 -10.60 21.40
CA PRO A 172 -20.25 -10.46 22.79
C PRO A 172 -19.95 -11.73 23.60
N CYS A 173 -19.27 -11.59 24.73
CA CYS A 173 -19.05 -12.64 25.72
C CYS A 173 -18.76 -12.05 27.10
N ASP A 174 -18.61 -12.90 28.13
CA ASP A 174 -18.32 -12.45 29.49
C ASP A 174 -16.88 -11.89 29.62
N ASP A 175 -15.93 -12.44 28.87
CA ASP A 175 -14.52 -12.06 28.88
C ASP A 175 -14.20 -11.00 27.80
N MET A 176 -14.79 -9.81 27.92
CA MET A 176 -14.51 -8.71 26.98
C MET A 176 -13.11 -8.11 27.18
N PRO A 177 -12.45 -7.61 26.13
CA PRO A 177 -11.14 -6.96 26.24
C PRO A 177 -11.18 -5.76 27.19
N GLU A 178 -10.32 -5.77 28.21
CA GLU A 178 -10.22 -4.68 29.18
C GLU A 178 -9.58 -3.41 28.58
N GLY A 179 -9.91 -2.26 29.16
CA GLY A 179 -9.28 -0.96 28.89
C GLY A 179 -10.19 0.07 28.21
N ASN A 180 -9.62 1.22 27.88
CA ASN A 180 -10.38 2.38 27.39
C ASN A 180 -10.42 2.41 25.85
N TRP A 181 -10.95 1.35 25.24
CA TRP A 181 -11.15 1.28 23.79
C TRP A 181 -12.17 2.33 23.33
N LYS A 182 -12.03 2.82 22.10
CA LYS A 182 -13.00 3.76 21.53
C LYS A 182 -14.40 3.15 21.48
N ASP A 183 -14.46 1.91 21.02
CA ASP A 183 -15.68 1.11 20.94
C ASP A 183 -15.34 -0.37 20.77
N ILE A 184 -16.28 -1.26 21.10
CA ILE A 184 -16.20 -2.69 20.83
C ILE A 184 -17.49 -3.11 20.13
N VAL A 185 -17.37 -3.43 18.85
CA VAL A 185 -18.51 -3.75 17.98
C VAL A 185 -18.45 -5.20 17.52
N TRP A 186 -19.59 -5.73 17.05
CA TRP A 186 -19.64 -7.03 16.39
C TRP A 186 -20.10 -6.87 14.94
N GLU A 187 -19.14 -6.99 14.02
CA GLU A 187 -19.34 -6.94 12.56
C GLU A 187 -18.97 -8.32 11.97
N PRO A 188 -19.88 -9.32 11.98
CA PRO A 188 -19.60 -10.70 11.55
C PRO A 188 -19.26 -10.84 10.05
N GLU A 189 -19.54 -9.85 9.22
CA GLU A 189 -19.16 -9.82 7.80
C GLU A 189 -17.68 -9.44 7.59
N CYS A 190 -17.06 -8.88 8.63
CA CYS A 190 -15.73 -8.34 8.61
C CYS A 190 -14.72 -9.23 9.34
N ILE A 191 -13.51 -9.36 8.79
CA ILE A 191 -12.42 -10.17 9.36
C ILE A 191 -11.30 -9.32 9.98
N TRP A 192 -11.54 -8.03 10.16
CA TRP A 192 -10.63 -7.16 10.92
C TRP A 192 -10.85 -7.41 12.42
N VAL A 193 -9.79 -7.22 13.19
CA VAL A 193 -9.69 -7.41 14.63
C VAL A 193 -9.78 -6.05 15.34
N ALA A 194 -9.06 -5.07 14.80
CA ALA A 194 -9.08 -3.69 15.29
C ALA A 194 -9.04 -2.71 14.12
N LYS A 195 -9.67 -1.55 14.26
CA LYS A 195 -9.57 -0.44 13.31
C LYS A 195 -9.45 0.90 14.01
N TRP A 196 -8.75 1.85 13.39
CA TRP A 196 -8.65 3.24 13.85
C TRP A 196 -8.53 4.17 12.66
N GLN A 197 -8.82 5.45 12.86
CA GLN A 197 -8.63 6.47 11.83
C GLN A 197 -7.23 7.07 11.97
N ASP A 198 -6.45 7.07 10.89
CA ASP A 198 -5.14 7.73 10.85
C ASP A 198 -5.31 9.24 11.00
N LYS A 199 -4.66 9.83 12.00
CA LYS A 199 -4.83 11.27 12.32
C LYS A 199 -4.26 12.18 11.24
N LEU A 200 -3.28 11.71 10.47
CA LEU A 200 -2.66 12.48 9.39
C LEU A 200 -3.49 12.43 8.11
N SER A 201 -3.83 11.24 7.60
CA SER A 201 -4.52 11.08 6.32
C SER A 201 -6.05 10.95 6.42
N GLY A 202 -6.62 10.83 7.62
CA GLY A 202 -8.05 10.56 7.82
C GLY A 202 -8.51 9.15 7.38
N LYS A 203 -7.60 8.30 6.88
CA LYS A 203 -7.93 6.96 6.36
C LYS A 203 -8.00 5.93 7.46
N TRP A 204 -8.90 4.96 7.31
CA TRP A 204 -8.99 3.82 8.23
C TRP A 204 -7.79 2.88 8.10
N LYS A 205 -7.27 2.47 9.25
CA LYS A 205 -6.26 1.44 9.43
C LYS A 205 -6.88 0.25 10.12
N TYR A 206 -6.37 -0.94 9.80
CA TYR A 206 -6.95 -2.19 10.24
C TYR A 206 -5.86 -3.17 10.65
N VAL A 207 -6.11 -3.90 11.73
CA VAL A 207 -5.42 -5.15 12.06
C VAL A 207 -6.30 -6.29 11.59
N TRP A 208 -5.73 -7.19 10.80
CA TRP A 208 -6.45 -8.32 10.22
C TRP A 208 -5.99 -9.63 10.84
N LEU A 209 -6.86 -10.64 10.79
CA LEU A 209 -6.43 -12.04 10.92
C LEU A 209 -5.32 -12.36 9.90
N SER A 210 -4.46 -13.30 10.24
CA SER A 210 -3.35 -13.75 9.40
C SER A 210 -3.84 -14.42 8.12
N ASP A 211 -3.05 -14.33 7.05
CA ASP A 211 -3.43 -14.86 5.74
C ASP A 211 -3.60 -16.37 5.74
N ASN A 212 -2.93 -17.09 6.64
CA ASN A 212 -3.10 -18.53 6.85
C ASN A 212 -4.45 -18.94 7.48
N THR A 213 -5.28 -17.98 7.88
CA THR A 213 -6.61 -18.25 8.46
C THR A 213 -7.53 -18.87 7.40
N PRO A 214 -8.29 -19.95 7.71
CA PRO A 214 -9.14 -20.64 6.74
C PRO A 214 -10.10 -19.73 5.95
N ILE A 215 -10.69 -18.72 6.59
CA ILE A 215 -11.59 -17.78 5.91
C ILE A 215 -10.87 -16.90 4.87
N LYS A 216 -9.63 -16.48 5.16
CA LYS A 216 -8.82 -15.71 4.21
C LYS A 216 -8.34 -16.58 3.05
N GLN A 217 -7.89 -17.81 3.35
CA GLN A 217 -7.51 -18.77 2.32
C GLN A 217 -8.68 -19.10 1.38
N ARG A 218 -9.90 -19.27 1.89
CA ARG A 218 -11.09 -19.47 1.05
C ARG A 218 -11.38 -18.27 0.14
N ARG A 219 -11.29 -17.04 0.66
CA ARG A 219 -11.45 -15.81 -0.15
C ARG A 219 -10.37 -15.70 -1.23
N GLU A 220 -9.15 -16.14 -0.94
CA GLU A 220 -8.06 -16.21 -1.93
C GLU A 220 -8.34 -17.25 -3.01
N ILE A 221 -8.82 -18.45 -2.65
CA ILE A 221 -9.27 -19.47 -3.63
C ILE A 221 -10.38 -18.91 -4.52
N GLU A 222 -11.43 -18.32 -3.94
CA GLU A 222 -12.53 -17.69 -4.67
C GLU A 222 -12.02 -16.61 -5.65
N LYS A 223 -11.03 -15.80 -5.23
CA LYS A 223 -10.39 -14.80 -6.08
C LYS A 223 -9.65 -15.44 -7.27
N PHE A 224 -8.93 -16.53 -7.07
CA PHE A 224 -8.24 -17.24 -8.16
C PHE A 224 -9.23 -17.99 -9.06
N ASP A 225 -10.35 -18.48 -8.53
CA ASP A 225 -11.42 -19.06 -9.35
C ASP A 225 -12.04 -18.04 -10.32
N GLN A 226 -12.06 -16.74 -9.98
CA GLN A 226 -12.53 -15.68 -10.89
C GLN A 226 -11.72 -15.59 -12.19
N ILE A 227 -10.50 -16.13 -12.23
CA ILE A 227 -9.67 -16.16 -13.45
C ILE A 227 -10.38 -16.91 -14.58
N LYS A 228 -11.16 -17.95 -14.25
CA LYS A 228 -11.97 -18.72 -15.21
C LYS A 228 -12.96 -17.85 -15.98
N LEU A 229 -13.47 -16.77 -15.35
CA LEU A 229 -14.35 -15.81 -16.01
C LEU A 229 -13.68 -15.18 -17.24
N VAL A 230 -12.38 -14.88 -17.16
CA VAL A 230 -11.61 -14.35 -18.28
C VAL A 230 -11.21 -15.48 -19.23
N ASP A 231 -10.67 -16.58 -18.70
CA ASP A 231 -10.10 -17.66 -19.50
C ASP A 231 -11.13 -18.27 -20.47
N GLU A 232 -12.31 -18.61 -19.96
CA GLU A 232 -13.39 -19.25 -20.74
C GLU A 232 -14.07 -18.26 -21.70
N ASN A 233 -14.01 -16.95 -21.42
CA ASN A 233 -14.76 -15.93 -22.15
C ASN A 233 -13.88 -14.93 -22.92
N HIS A 234 -12.55 -15.12 -22.99
CA HIS A 234 -11.62 -14.12 -23.53
C HIS A 234 -11.99 -13.64 -24.95
N LYS A 235 -12.47 -14.54 -25.82
CA LYS A 235 -12.91 -14.19 -27.19
C LYS A 235 -14.15 -13.30 -27.17
N LYS A 236 -15.13 -13.63 -26.33
CA LYS A 236 -16.37 -12.85 -26.16
C LYS A 236 -16.07 -11.47 -25.57
N ILE A 237 -15.20 -11.41 -24.56
CA ILE A 237 -14.76 -10.17 -23.92
C ILE A 237 -14.08 -9.25 -24.94
N ARG A 238 -13.03 -9.74 -25.61
CA ARG A 238 -12.26 -8.94 -26.58
C ARG A 238 -13.09 -8.53 -27.79
N SER A 239 -13.94 -9.41 -28.32
CA SER A 239 -14.82 -9.05 -29.44
C SER A 239 -15.88 -8.01 -29.05
N THR A 240 -16.46 -8.11 -27.84
CA THR A 240 -17.40 -7.11 -27.32
C THR A 240 -16.70 -5.76 -27.13
N ILE A 241 -15.51 -5.71 -26.53
CA ILE A 241 -14.71 -4.49 -26.41
C ILE A 241 -14.50 -3.84 -27.79
N MET A 242 -14.03 -4.61 -28.77
CA MET A 242 -13.77 -4.09 -30.11
C MET A 242 -15.03 -3.66 -30.86
N LYS A 243 -16.18 -4.30 -30.60
CA LYS A 243 -17.49 -3.88 -31.13
C LYS A 243 -17.92 -2.55 -30.49
N THR A 244 -17.80 -2.44 -29.17
CA THR A 244 -18.19 -1.24 -28.42
C THR A 244 -17.30 -0.04 -28.72
N ILE A 245 -16.01 -0.23 -29.03
CA ILE A 245 -15.13 0.84 -29.53
C ILE A 245 -15.68 1.50 -30.82
N LYS A 246 -16.45 0.76 -31.63
CA LYS A 246 -17.06 1.26 -32.88
C LYS A 246 -18.45 1.88 -32.66
N SER A 247 -18.89 2.01 -31.42
CA SER A 247 -20.17 2.61 -31.06
C SER A 247 -20.15 4.12 -31.35
N ASP A 248 -21.28 4.67 -31.79
CA ASP A 248 -21.47 6.12 -31.93
C ASP A 248 -21.67 6.82 -30.57
N ASP A 249 -22.03 6.03 -29.55
CA ASP A 249 -22.07 6.48 -28.15
C ASP A 249 -20.65 6.68 -27.62
N LYS A 250 -20.28 7.95 -27.43
CA LYS A 250 -18.97 8.40 -26.95
C LYS A 250 -18.59 7.83 -25.60
N GLU A 251 -19.54 7.71 -24.68
CA GLU A 251 -19.28 7.17 -23.34
C GLU A 251 -18.92 5.69 -23.44
N LYS A 252 -19.72 4.90 -24.18
CA LYS A 252 -19.41 3.49 -24.45
C LYS A 252 -18.05 3.32 -25.14
N GLN A 253 -17.74 4.19 -26.10
CA GLN A 253 -16.46 4.16 -26.80
C GLN A 253 -15.28 4.43 -25.85
N MET A 254 -15.41 5.40 -24.94
CA MET A 254 -14.40 5.67 -23.89
C MET A 254 -14.21 4.47 -22.96
N ILE A 255 -15.32 3.90 -22.45
CA ILE A 255 -15.28 2.73 -21.56
C ILE A 255 -14.56 1.56 -22.24
N ALA A 256 -14.90 1.29 -23.49
CA ALA A 256 -14.30 0.20 -24.25
C ALA A 256 -12.81 0.46 -24.56
N ALA A 257 -12.43 1.70 -24.88
CA ALA A 257 -11.03 2.08 -25.09
C ALA A 257 -10.20 1.93 -23.81
N ALA A 258 -10.69 2.40 -22.66
CA ALA A 258 -10.01 2.21 -21.37
C ALA A 258 -9.89 0.72 -21.01
N THR A 259 -10.97 -0.05 -21.19
CA THR A 259 -10.99 -1.50 -20.96
C THR A 259 -10.00 -2.23 -21.85
N TYR A 260 -9.88 -1.82 -23.12
CA TYR A 260 -8.89 -2.35 -24.05
C TYR A 260 -7.46 -2.12 -23.56
N LEU A 261 -7.15 -0.93 -23.05
CA LEU A 261 -5.82 -0.63 -22.50
C LEU A 261 -5.53 -1.44 -21.22
N ILE A 262 -6.54 -1.66 -20.38
CA ILE A 262 -6.42 -2.54 -19.20
C ILE A 262 -6.02 -3.95 -19.61
N ASP A 263 -6.74 -4.57 -20.55
CA ASP A 263 -6.41 -5.92 -21.04
C ASP A 263 -5.05 -5.94 -21.75
N LYS A 264 -4.77 -4.96 -22.63
CA LYS A 264 -3.58 -4.97 -23.50
C LYS A 264 -2.27 -4.71 -22.75
N PHE A 265 -2.28 -3.80 -21.78
CA PHE A 265 -1.06 -3.37 -21.06
C PHE A 265 -1.01 -3.87 -19.62
N ASN A 266 -2.03 -4.60 -19.18
CA ASN A 266 -2.19 -5.06 -17.81
C ASN A 266 -2.26 -3.90 -16.79
N LEU A 267 -2.93 -2.81 -17.15
CA LEU A 267 -3.03 -1.61 -16.31
C LEU A 267 -3.93 -1.87 -15.09
N ARG A 268 -3.68 -1.12 -14.01
CA ARG A 268 -4.70 -0.97 -12.95
C ARG A 268 -5.76 -0.02 -13.48
N VAL A 269 -7.02 -0.22 -13.08
CA VAL A 269 -8.14 0.63 -13.52
C VAL A 269 -7.87 2.10 -13.19
N GLY A 270 -7.45 2.39 -11.96
CA GLY A 270 -7.26 3.76 -11.49
C GLY A 270 -8.56 4.39 -11.01
N ASP A 271 -8.44 5.23 -9.99
CA ASP A 271 -9.50 6.10 -9.51
C ASP A 271 -8.88 7.49 -9.34
N GLU A 272 -9.73 8.52 -9.31
CA GLU A 272 -9.27 9.87 -8.99
C GLU A 272 -8.67 9.92 -7.59
N LYS A 273 -7.71 10.83 -7.43
CA LYS A 273 -6.95 11.00 -6.20
C LYS A 273 -7.12 12.41 -5.70
N ASP A 274 -7.24 12.50 -4.39
CA ASP A 274 -7.21 13.76 -3.65
C ASP A 274 -5.84 14.44 -3.77
N ASP A 275 -5.81 15.75 -3.60
CA ASP A 275 -4.59 16.56 -3.74
C ASP A 275 -3.57 16.32 -2.62
N ASP A 276 -3.96 15.62 -1.55
CA ASP A 276 -3.08 15.18 -0.48
C ASP A 276 -2.38 13.83 -0.76
N GLU A 277 -2.59 13.24 -1.94
CA GLU A 277 -1.92 12.01 -2.38
C GLU A 277 -0.78 12.25 -3.37
N ALA A 278 0.08 11.24 -3.54
CA ALA A 278 1.04 11.23 -4.64
C ALA A 278 0.31 11.16 -6.00
N ASP A 279 0.73 12.03 -6.93
CA ASP A 279 0.25 12.06 -8.31
C ASP A 279 0.69 10.81 -9.06
N THR A 280 -0.21 9.83 -9.08
CA THR A 280 0.00 8.54 -9.75
C THR A 280 -1.30 8.14 -10.42
N VAL A 281 -1.24 7.56 -11.60
CA VAL A 281 -2.44 7.29 -12.41
C VAL A 281 -2.64 5.80 -12.72
N GLY A 282 -3.87 5.45 -13.06
CA GLY A 282 -4.26 4.19 -13.68
C GLY A 282 -4.90 4.43 -15.05
N ALA A 283 -5.49 3.40 -15.65
CA ALA A 283 -6.04 3.45 -16.99
C ALA A 283 -7.09 4.57 -17.19
N THR A 284 -8.05 4.72 -16.29
CA THR A 284 -9.12 5.72 -16.37
C THR A 284 -8.62 7.13 -16.07
N THR A 285 -7.56 7.26 -15.28
CA THR A 285 -6.97 8.56 -14.89
C THR A 285 -5.76 8.97 -15.73
N LEU A 286 -5.50 8.29 -16.84
CA LEU A 286 -4.49 8.73 -17.82
C LEU A 286 -4.81 10.15 -18.30
N ARG A 287 -3.75 10.94 -18.54
CA ARG A 287 -3.80 12.33 -18.99
C ARG A 287 -3.10 12.44 -20.33
N THR A 288 -3.31 13.54 -21.05
CA THR A 288 -2.70 13.75 -22.38
C THR A 288 -1.18 13.60 -22.37
N GLU A 289 -0.51 14.09 -21.32
CA GLU A 289 0.95 13.97 -21.13
C GLU A 289 1.46 12.52 -20.96
N HIS A 290 0.58 11.58 -20.63
CA HIS A 290 0.94 10.18 -20.38
C HIS A 290 0.92 9.29 -21.62
N MET A 291 0.40 9.81 -22.74
CA MET A 291 0.11 9.04 -23.95
C MET A 291 0.72 9.71 -25.17
N GLU A 292 1.56 8.99 -25.90
CA GLU A 292 2.12 9.42 -27.18
C GLU A 292 1.74 8.40 -28.26
N ILE A 293 1.23 8.87 -29.40
CA ILE A 293 0.84 8.01 -30.52
C ILE A 293 1.72 8.30 -31.73
N ASP A 294 2.48 7.28 -32.15
CA ASP A 294 3.35 7.30 -33.32
C ASP A 294 2.89 6.26 -34.33
N GLY A 295 2.26 6.71 -35.42
CA GLY A 295 1.59 5.83 -36.39
C GLY A 295 0.50 4.98 -35.73
N ASP A 296 0.73 3.67 -35.68
CA ASP A 296 -0.12 2.65 -35.05
C ASP A 296 0.39 2.23 -33.66
N VAL A 297 1.43 2.86 -33.13
CA VAL A 297 2.06 2.53 -31.84
C VAL A 297 1.59 3.54 -30.78
N LEU A 298 1.05 3.01 -29.68
CA LEU A 298 0.81 3.78 -28.46
C LEU A 298 1.97 3.57 -27.50
N LYS A 299 2.57 4.68 -27.03
CA LYS A 299 3.56 4.71 -25.96
C LYS A 299 2.89 5.30 -24.70
N LEU A 300 3.09 4.64 -23.58
CA LEU A 300 2.60 5.04 -22.27
C LEU A 300 3.79 5.36 -21.36
N SER A 301 3.80 6.55 -20.76
CA SER A 301 4.79 6.92 -19.76
C SER A 301 4.15 7.73 -18.63
N PHE A 302 4.15 7.18 -17.42
CA PHE A 302 3.55 7.82 -16.24
C PHE A 302 4.04 7.17 -14.94
N LEU A 303 3.73 7.76 -13.78
CA LEU A 303 3.92 7.13 -12.48
C LEU A 303 2.65 6.38 -12.06
N GLY A 304 2.76 5.07 -11.85
CA GLY A 304 1.66 4.23 -11.38
C GLY A 304 1.63 4.12 -9.86
N LYS A 305 0.84 3.17 -9.35
CA LYS A 305 0.78 2.84 -7.92
C LYS A 305 2.18 2.78 -7.30
N ASP A 306 2.31 3.37 -6.12
CA ASP A 306 3.57 3.47 -5.36
C ASP A 306 4.66 4.33 -6.02
N ALA A 307 4.26 5.22 -6.95
CA ALA A 307 5.14 6.06 -7.76
C ALA A 307 6.15 5.27 -8.61
N VAL A 308 5.81 4.04 -8.98
CA VAL A 308 6.62 3.22 -9.87
C VAL A 308 6.45 3.69 -11.31
N GLN A 309 7.56 3.96 -11.99
CA GLN A 309 7.57 4.37 -13.39
C GLN A 309 6.98 3.27 -14.29
N TRP A 310 5.99 3.65 -15.08
CA TRP A 310 5.49 2.89 -16.22
C TRP A 310 6.09 3.44 -17.51
N LYS A 311 6.68 2.56 -18.32
CA LYS A 311 7.12 2.85 -19.69
C LYS A 311 6.85 1.60 -20.54
N LYS A 312 5.77 1.62 -21.31
CA LYS A 312 5.39 0.51 -22.20
C LYS A 312 4.90 1.05 -23.53
N GLN A 313 5.08 0.26 -24.58
CA GLN A 313 4.55 0.58 -25.89
C GLN A 313 3.99 -0.67 -26.57
N ALA A 314 2.96 -0.50 -27.39
CA ALA A 314 2.45 -1.58 -28.21
C ALA A 314 1.83 -1.03 -29.49
N LYS A 315 1.93 -1.82 -30.57
CA LYS A 315 1.15 -1.58 -31.78
C LYS A 315 -0.31 -1.95 -31.51
N LEU A 316 -1.23 -1.04 -31.82
CA LEU A 316 -2.65 -1.20 -31.60
C LEU A 316 -3.42 -1.24 -32.94
N PRO A 317 -4.64 -1.81 -32.97
CA PRO A 317 -5.49 -1.73 -34.15
C PRO A 317 -5.81 -0.28 -34.52
N LYS A 318 -5.85 0.02 -35.83
CA LYS A 318 -6.11 1.37 -36.36
C LYS A 318 -7.35 2.04 -35.77
N ILE A 319 -8.42 1.27 -35.54
CA ILE A 319 -9.65 1.79 -34.94
C ILE A 319 -9.43 2.28 -33.50
N VAL A 320 -8.65 1.54 -32.69
CA VAL A 320 -8.32 1.94 -31.32
C VAL A 320 -7.47 3.21 -31.35
N ILE A 321 -6.46 3.26 -32.24
CA ILE A 321 -5.62 4.45 -32.42
C ILE A 321 -6.44 5.67 -32.82
N SER A 322 -7.39 5.51 -33.75
CA SER A 322 -8.27 6.60 -34.19
C SER A 322 -9.08 7.17 -33.04
N VAL A 323 -9.69 6.29 -32.24
CA VAL A 323 -10.47 6.69 -31.05
C VAL A 323 -9.59 7.37 -30.02
N LEU A 324 -8.42 6.82 -29.70
CA LEU A 324 -7.49 7.45 -28.75
C LEU A 324 -7.02 8.84 -29.22
N LYS A 325 -6.74 9.02 -30.51
CA LYS A 325 -6.39 10.34 -31.07
C LYS A 325 -7.53 11.34 -30.91
N GLU A 326 -8.77 10.90 -31.06
CA GLU A 326 -9.94 11.76 -30.86
C GLU A 326 -10.10 12.14 -29.38
N LEU A 327 -10.03 11.16 -28.47
CA LEU A 327 -10.11 11.40 -27.03
C LEU A 327 -8.99 12.32 -26.53
N LEU A 328 -7.76 12.17 -27.05
CA LEU A 328 -6.65 13.07 -26.72
C LEU A 328 -6.95 14.51 -27.18
N LYS A 329 -7.43 14.70 -28.40
CA LYS A 329 -7.81 16.04 -28.91
C LYS A 329 -8.95 16.66 -28.12
N GLU A 330 -9.94 15.86 -27.70
CA GLU A 330 -11.04 16.31 -26.87
C GLU A 330 -10.54 16.72 -25.47
N ALA A 331 -9.65 15.93 -24.86
CA ALA A 331 -9.03 16.24 -23.57
C ALA A 331 -8.15 17.49 -23.62
N GLU A 332 -7.39 17.70 -24.71
CA GLU A 332 -6.53 18.88 -24.89
C GLU A 332 -7.30 20.20 -24.89
N LYS A 333 -8.53 20.19 -25.41
CA LYS A 333 -9.43 21.36 -25.48
C LYS A 333 -10.07 21.73 -24.15
N ARG A 334 -10.01 20.88 -23.13
CA ARG A 334 -10.64 21.14 -21.83
C ARG A 334 -9.80 22.12 -21.02
N GLU A 335 -10.49 23.06 -20.37
CA GLU A 335 -9.92 23.96 -19.38
C GLU A 335 -9.93 23.28 -18.01
N ALA A 336 -9.03 22.32 -17.83
CA ALA A 336 -8.84 21.60 -16.57
C ALA A 336 -7.35 21.45 -16.27
N ASP A 337 -6.98 21.55 -14.99
CA ASP A 337 -5.58 21.39 -14.54
C ASP A 337 -5.04 20.01 -14.90
N LYS A 338 -5.86 18.97 -14.68
CA LYS A 338 -5.56 17.57 -15.01
C LYS A 338 -6.34 17.19 -16.27
N LYS A 339 -5.72 17.30 -17.45
CA LYS A 339 -6.32 16.95 -18.76
C LYS A 339 -6.48 15.43 -18.94
N GLN A 340 -7.40 14.83 -18.20
CA GLN A 340 -7.70 13.40 -18.27
C GLN A 340 -8.25 12.99 -19.64
N VAL A 341 -7.77 11.87 -20.17
CA VAL A 341 -8.19 11.35 -21.48
C VAL A 341 -9.57 10.72 -21.39
N PHE A 342 -9.83 9.96 -20.34
CA PHE A 342 -11.10 9.29 -20.10
C PHE A 342 -11.89 10.02 -19.02
N GLN A 343 -13.16 10.31 -19.27
CA GLN A 343 -14.08 10.95 -18.30
C GLN A 343 -15.02 9.91 -17.71
N ILE A 344 -14.43 8.85 -17.16
CA ILE A 344 -15.11 7.69 -16.56
C ILE A 344 -14.31 7.23 -15.35
N GLY A 345 -14.96 6.57 -14.40
CA GLY A 345 -14.33 5.97 -13.24
C GLY A 345 -14.17 4.45 -13.35
N SER A 346 -13.71 3.84 -12.26
CA SER A 346 -13.64 2.38 -12.17
C SER A 346 -15.02 1.71 -12.18
N ARG A 347 -16.06 2.42 -11.74
CA ARG A 347 -17.43 1.92 -11.70
C ARG A 347 -17.93 1.59 -13.10
N GLU A 348 -17.85 2.53 -14.04
CA GLU A 348 -18.34 2.37 -15.41
C GLU A 348 -17.60 1.25 -16.14
N VAL A 349 -16.28 1.12 -15.91
CA VAL A 349 -15.48 0.01 -16.45
C VAL A 349 -15.93 -1.34 -15.89
N ASN A 350 -16.16 -1.43 -14.57
CA ASN A 350 -16.59 -2.67 -13.94
C ASN A 350 -18.04 -3.02 -14.30
N ASP A 351 -18.94 -2.05 -14.41
CA ASP A 351 -20.33 -2.25 -14.83
C ASP A 351 -20.37 -2.78 -16.28
N PHE A 352 -19.54 -2.21 -17.17
CA PHE A 352 -19.40 -2.73 -18.53
C PHE A 352 -18.86 -4.17 -18.55
N LEU A 353 -17.79 -4.47 -17.83
CA LEU A 353 -17.24 -5.84 -17.75
C LEU A 353 -18.25 -6.83 -17.19
N ASN A 354 -18.96 -6.46 -16.12
CA ASN A 354 -20.01 -7.26 -15.49
C ASN A 354 -21.19 -7.53 -16.44
N SER A 355 -21.51 -6.58 -17.33
CA SER A 355 -22.53 -6.78 -18.37
C SER A 355 -22.12 -7.81 -19.45
N ILE A 356 -20.82 -8.05 -19.63
CA ILE A 356 -20.31 -9.06 -20.59
C ILE A 356 -20.26 -10.45 -19.94
N VAL A 357 -19.72 -10.50 -18.72
CA VAL A 357 -19.58 -11.71 -17.89
C VAL A 357 -19.90 -11.32 -16.46
N GLU A 358 -20.94 -11.92 -15.88
CA GLU A 358 -21.36 -11.64 -14.52
C GLU A 358 -20.22 -11.88 -13.51
N GLY A 359 -20.00 -10.92 -12.61
CA GLY A 359 -18.93 -10.94 -11.60
C GLY A 359 -17.55 -10.51 -12.11
N LEU A 360 -17.37 -10.26 -13.41
CA LEU A 360 -16.10 -9.82 -13.96
C LEU A 360 -15.79 -8.37 -13.59
N THR A 361 -14.56 -8.12 -13.15
CA THR A 361 -14.05 -6.78 -12.81
C THR A 361 -12.66 -6.57 -13.39
N ALA A 362 -12.23 -5.32 -13.53
CA ALA A 362 -10.95 -4.97 -14.14
C ALA A 362 -9.74 -5.61 -13.42
N LYS A 363 -9.82 -5.80 -12.10
CA LYS A 363 -8.76 -6.44 -11.31
C LYS A 363 -8.50 -7.89 -11.70
N VAL A 364 -9.49 -8.60 -12.24
CA VAL A 364 -9.38 -10.03 -12.60
C VAL A 364 -8.40 -10.21 -13.76
N PHE A 365 -8.36 -9.28 -14.71
CA PHE A 365 -7.39 -9.32 -15.82
C PHE A 365 -5.94 -9.34 -15.32
N ARG A 366 -5.63 -8.57 -14.28
CA ARG A 366 -4.27 -8.57 -13.70
C ARG A 366 -3.89 -9.91 -13.10
N THR A 367 -4.82 -10.56 -12.41
CA THR A 367 -4.59 -11.90 -11.86
C THR A 367 -4.47 -12.91 -13.00
N TYR A 368 -5.38 -12.85 -13.99
CA TYR A 368 -5.36 -13.73 -15.16
C TYR A 368 -4.03 -13.66 -15.91
N HIS A 369 -3.62 -12.47 -16.38
CA HIS A 369 -2.38 -12.32 -17.16
C HIS A 369 -1.13 -12.71 -16.37
N ALA A 370 -1.09 -12.46 -15.06
CA ALA A 370 0.01 -12.90 -14.22
C ALA A 370 0.06 -14.44 -14.08
N THR A 371 -1.08 -15.07 -13.81
CA THR A 371 -1.19 -16.53 -13.67
C THR A 371 -0.89 -17.24 -14.98
N THR A 372 -1.50 -16.80 -16.09
CA THR A 372 -1.27 -17.37 -17.42
C THR A 372 0.20 -17.26 -17.81
N SER A 373 0.87 -16.14 -17.53
CA SER A 373 2.30 -16.01 -17.83
C SER A 373 3.20 -16.96 -17.04
N VAL A 374 2.88 -17.26 -15.78
CA VAL A 374 3.61 -18.28 -15.01
C VAL A 374 3.37 -19.65 -15.62
N GLN A 375 2.12 -19.96 -15.94
CA GLN A 375 1.74 -21.24 -16.54
C GLN A 375 2.41 -21.47 -17.88
N GLU A 376 2.29 -20.52 -18.82
CA GLU A 376 2.91 -20.59 -20.15
C GLU A 376 4.43 -20.76 -20.05
N TYR A 377 5.10 -20.00 -19.17
CA TYR A 377 6.53 -20.16 -18.97
C TYR A 377 6.89 -21.57 -18.49
N LEU A 378 6.18 -22.10 -17.48
CA LEU A 378 6.45 -23.43 -16.94
C LEU A 378 6.08 -24.58 -17.90
N GLU A 379 5.13 -24.36 -18.81
CA GLU A 379 4.78 -25.33 -19.86
C GLU A 379 5.81 -25.36 -21.00
N GLU A 380 6.48 -24.23 -21.27
CA GLU A 380 7.55 -24.11 -22.27
C GLU A 380 8.94 -24.47 -21.73
N ASP A 381 9.15 -24.42 -20.41
CA ASP A 381 10.42 -24.75 -19.77
C ASP A 381 10.69 -26.26 -19.78
N ASP A 382 11.93 -26.66 -20.04
CA ASP A 382 12.32 -28.08 -20.18
C ASP A 382 12.52 -28.79 -18.82
N VAL A 383 12.18 -28.15 -17.68
CA VAL A 383 12.36 -28.75 -16.36
C VAL A 383 11.39 -29.90 -16.08
N GLU A 384 11.92 -31.04 -15.68
CA GLU A 384 11.18 -32.24 -15.29
C GLU A 384 11.19 -32.51 -13.78
N ALA A 385 10.33 -33.42 -13.33
CA ALA A 385 10.23 -33.80 -11.91
C ALA A 385 11.52 -34.46 -11.36
N ASN A 386 12.31 -35.09 -12.22
CA ASN A 386 13.57 -35.77 -11.86
C ASN A 386 14.77 -34.82 -11.79
N ASN A 387 14.64 -33.57 -12.27
CA ASN A 387 15.72 -32.60 -12.23
C ASN A 387 16.09 -32.21 -10.78
N PRO A 388 17.35 -31.82 -10.55
CA PRO A 388 17.79 -31.29 -9.27
C PRO A 388 16.92 -30.12 -8.76
N ASP A 389 16.81 -29.99 -7.44
CA ASP A 389 16.00 -28.93 -6.81
C ASP A 389 16.42 -27.50 -7.17
N PHE A 390 17.68 -27.27 -7.54
CA PHE A 390 18.12 -25.95 -7.93
C PHE A 390 17.57 -25.53 -9.31
N GLU A 391 17.48 -26.45 -10.27
CA GLU A 391 16.92 -26.20 -11.60
C GLU A 391 15.41 -25.90 -11.50
N LYS A 392 14.67 -26.70 -10.72
CA LYS A 392 13.24 -26.45 -10.45
C LYS A 392 12.99 -25.09 -9.78
N LYS A 393 13.87 -24.68 -8.86
CA LYS A 393 13.79 -23.36 -8.21
C LYS A 393 14.12 -22.24 -9.18
N GLU A 394 15.06 -22.45 -10.08
CA GLU A 394 15.42 -21.49 -11.13
C GLU A 394 14.23 -21.28 -12.09
N ALA A 395 13.66 -22.34 -12.63
CA ALA A 395 12.47 -22.28 -13.48
C ALA A 395 11.30 -21.56 -12.78
N ALA A 396 11.00 -21.91 -11.53
CA ALA A 396 9.96 -21.23 -10.75
C ALA A 396 10.28 -19.73 -10.51
N THR A 397 11.56 -19.39 -10.31
CA THR A 397 12.00 -18.00 -10.13
C THR A 397 11.83 -17.20 -11.44
N MET A 398 12.18 -17.80 -12.56
CA MET A 398 12.06 -17.19 -13.88
C MET A 398 10.60 -17.02 -14.31
N ALA A 399 9.75 -18.02 -14.06
CA ALA A 399 8.31 -17.91 -14.28
C ALA A 399 7.70 -16.75 -13.45
N ASN A 400 8.08 -16.64 -12.18
CA ASN A 400 7.65 -15.54 -11.32
C ASN A 400 8.18 -14.18 -11.79
N LEU A 401 9.40 -14.14 -12.36
CA LEU A 401 9.96 -12.93 -12.97
C LEU A 401 9.13 -12.47 -14.17
N GLN A 402 8.65 -13.38 -15.04
CA GLN A 402 7.79 -13.01 -16.17
C GLN A 402 6.48 -12.34 -15.70
N ALA A 403 5.83 -12.93 -14.69
CA ALA A 403 4.64 -12.33 -14.10
C ALA A 403 4.93 -10.94 -13.49
N ALA A 404 6.08 -10.76 -12.85
CA ALA A 404 6.52 -9.48 -12.31
C ALA A 404 6.72 -8.42 -13.42
N ILE A 405 7.35 -8.78 -14.53
CA ILE A 405 7.54 -7.90 -15.70
C ILE A 405 6.19 -7.47 -16.29
N ILE A 406 5.28 -8.42 -16.50
CA ILE A 406 3.93 -8.14 -17.01
C ILE A 406 3.17 -7.19 -16.07
N CYS A 407 3.29 -7.39 -14.76
CA CYS A 407 2.65 -6.54 -13.75
C CYS A 407 3.34 -5.18 -13.51
N ASN A 408 4.51 -4.94 -14.12
CA ASN A 408 5.40 -3.81 -13.85
C ASN A 408 5.80 -3.71 -12.36
N HIS A 409 6.15 -4.84 -11.76
CA HIS A 409 6.65 -4.90 -10.38
C HIS A 409 8.16 -4.63 -10.38
N MET A 410 8.54 -3.48 -9.83
CA MET A 410 9.92 -3.02 -9.76
C MET A 410 10.38 -3.01 -8.31
N LYS A 411 11.68 -3.22 -8.09
CA LYS A 411 12.35 -2.99 -6.81
C LYS A 411 13.46 -1.97 -7.06
N GLN A 412 13.60 -1.01 -6.15
CA GLN A 412 14.74 -0.11 -6.17
C GLN A 412 16.03 -0.91 -5.93
N GLU A 413 17.11 -0.59 -6.64
CA GLU A 413 18.40 -1.22 -6.39
C GLU A 413 18.84 -0.95 -4.93
N PRO A 414 19.46 -1.95 -4.26
CA PRO A 414 19.78 -1.87 -2.83
C PRO A 414 20.70 -0.73 -2.40
#